data_AF-A0A7I8LKQ4-F1
#
_entry.id   AF-A0A7I8LKQ4-F1
#
_cell.length_a   1.000
_cell.length_b   1.000
_cell.length_c   1.000
_cell.angle_alpha   90.00
_cell.angle_beta   90.00
_cell.angle_gamma   90.00
#
_symmetry.space_group_name_H-M   'P 1'
#
loop_
_entity.id
_entity.type
_entity.pdbx_description
1 polymer ?
#
loop_
_entity_poly.entity_id
_entity_poly.type
_entity_poly.pdbx_seq_one_letter_code
_entity_poly.pdbx_strand_id
1 'polypeptide(L)' 'MALLLFRPRKCVSSSTAYANDETCRICQEDYDEGEDIGMLSCGHAFHVACVGRWLTQRNVCPICRKTPFLPTV' A
#
# COMPACT_ATOMS: atom_id res chain seq x y z
N MET A 1 33.08 -16.72 -2.51
CA MET A 1 31.94 -17.18 -3.34
C MET A 1 30.93 -17.82 -2.39
N ALA A 2 29.78 -17.28 -2.03
CA ALA A 2 29.05 -16.10 -2.46
C ALA A 2 28.49 -15.40 -1.21
N LEU A 3 28.35 -14.08 -1.33
CA LEU A 3 27.72 -13.20 -0.35
C LEU A 3 26.25 -13.63 -0.17
N LEU A 4 25.94 -14.36 0.90
CA LEU A 4 24.59 -14.38 1.44
C LEU A 4 24.44 -13.16 2.34
N LEU A 5 24.19 -12.02 1.68
CA LEU A 5 23.60 -10.83 2.29
C LEU A 5 22.18 -11.18 2.75
N PHE A 6 22.05 -11.94 3.84
CA PHE A 6 20.87 -11.87 4.68
C PHE A 6 20.91 -10.51 5.38
N ARG A 7 20.52 -9.46 4.64
CA ARG A 7 20.25 -8.15 5.23
C ARG A 7 19.14 -8.38 6.26
N PRO A 8 19.38 -8.15 7.57
CA PRO A 8 18.31 -8.18 8.53
C PRO A 8 17.45 -6.95 8.23
N ARG A 9 16.36 -7.13 7.46
CA ARG A 9 15.39 -6.05 7.25
C ARG A 9 14.59 -5.91 8.56
N LYS A 10 15.10 -5.00 9.41
CA LYS A 10 14.48 -4.32 10.57
C LYS A 10 13.86 -5.23 11.66
N CYS A 11 14.55 -5.35 12.80
CA CYS A 11 13.94 -5.77 14.05
C CYS A 11 13.33 -4.56 14.79
N VAL A 12 12.00 -4.53 14.95
CA VAL A 12 11.37 -4.00 16.18
C VAL A 12 10.08 -4.77 16.50
N SER A 13 10.22 -5.68 17.45
CA SER A 13 9.33 -6.05 18.56
C SER A 13 7.80 -5.96 18.43
N SER A 14 7.16 -7.10 18.75
CA SER A 14 5.90 -7.22 19.52
C SER A 14 4.58 -6.74 18.89
N SER A 15 3.78 -7.73 18.46
CA SER A 15 2.33 -7.81 18.65
C SER A 15 1.47 -6.53 18.57
N THR A 16 1.27 -5.95 17.39
CA THR A 16 0.01 -5.26 17.02
C THR A 16 -0.11 -5.09 15.50
N ALA A 17 -1.28 -5.38 14.97
CA ALA A 17 -1.60 -5.40 13.54
C ALA A 17 -1.79 -4.00 12.93
N TYR A 18 -0.71 -3.22 12.77
CA TYR A 18 -0.71 -1.96 12.03
C TYR A 18 0.57 -1.82 11.20
N ALA A 19 0.63 -2.50 10.06
CA ALA A 19 1.78 -2.50 9.15
C ALA A 19 1.31 -2.27 7.71
N ASN A 20 0.72 -1.10 7.42
CA ASN A 20 0.17 -0.84 6.09
C ASN A 20 0.34 0.58 5.56
N ASP A 21 1.15 1.42 6.23
CA ASP A 21 1.21 2.85 5.89
C ASP A 21 2.50 3.27 5.16
N GLU A 22 3.50 2.40 5.06
CA GLU A 22 4.82 2.73 4.46
C GLU A 22 5.14 1.99 3.14
N THR A 23 4.25 1.11 2.68
CA THR A 23 4.47 0.30 1.47
C THR A 23 3.20 0.21 0.64
N CYS A 24 3.29 0.43 -0.67
CA CYS A 24 2.17 0.30 -1.59
C CYS A 24 1.80 -1.17 -1.79
N ARG A 25 0.60 -1.59 -1.38
CA ARG A 25 0.16 -2.99 -1.54
C ARG A 25 -0.14 -3.42 -2.99
N ILE A 26 -0.09 -2.49 -3.96
CA ILE A 26 -0.33 -2.79 -5.38
C ILE A 26 0.99 -3.20 -6.07
N CYS A 27 2.05 -2.39 -5.96
CA CYS A 27 3.37 -2.72 -6.51
C CYS A 27 4.29 -3.43 -5.52
N GLN A 28 3.94 -3.45 -4.23
CA GLN A 28 4.74 -3.99 -3.12
C GLN A 28 6.07 -3.27 -2.90
N GLU A 29 6.17 -2.02 -3.38
CA GLU A 29 7.33 -1.15 -3.16
C GLU A 29 7.05 -0.15 -2.04
N ASP A 30 8.12 0.21 -1.34
CA ASP A 30 8.11 1.24 -0.30
C ASP A 30 7.86 2.62 -0.94
N TYR A 31 7.27 3.55 -0.20
CA TYR A 31 7.06 4.91 -0.71
C TYR A 31 8.36 5.72 -0.67
N ASP A 32 8.72 6.33 -1.79
CA ASP A 32 9.91 7.18 -1.92
C ASP A 32 9.57 8.68 -1.90
N GLU A 33 10.58 9.49 -1.54
CA GLU A 33 10.43 10.94 -1.48
C GLU A 33 10.24 11.51 -2.90
N GLY A 34 9.07 12.10 -3.15
CA GLY A 34 8.70 12.67 -4.46
C GLY A 34 7.73 11.83 -5.27
N GLU A 35 7.28 10.69 -4.73
CA GLU A 35 6.19 9.92 -5.34
C GLU A 35 4.81 10.45 -4.93
N ASP A 36 3.89 10.49 -5.89
CA ASP A 36 2.50 10.89 -5.62
C ASP A 36 1.75 9.74 -4.93
N ILE A 37 1.34 9.94 -3.69
CA ILE A 37 0.57 8.98 -2.90
C ILE A 37 -0.89 9.43 -2.79
N GLY A 38 -1.79 8.61 -3.31
CA GLY A 38 -3.23 8.78 -3.22
C GLY A 38 -3.82 7.96 -2.09
N MET A 39 -4.61 8.60 -1.24
CA MET A 39 -5.35 7.94 -0.17
C MET A 39 -6.82 7.77 -0.55
N LEU A 40 -7.34 6.55 -0.44
CA LEU A 40 -8.77 6.29 -0.65
C LEU A 40 -9.58 6.76 0.56
N SER A 41 -10.88 6.99 0.37
CA SER A 41 -11.86 7.31 1.43
C SER A 41 -11.95 6.27 2.54
N CYS A 42 -11.46 5.04 2.31
CA CYS A 42 -11.34 4.01 3.34
C CYS A 42 -10.12 4.20 4.27
N GLY A 43 -9.28 5.21 4.05
CA GLY A 43 -8.09 5.52 4.85
C GLY A 43 -6.83 4.73 4.45
N HIS A 44 -6.77 4.17 3.24
CA HIS A 44 -5.60 3.42 2.77
C HIS A 44 -4.85 4.20 1.69
N ALA A 45 -3.54 4.30 1.84
CA ALA A 45 -2.63 4.97 0.91
C ALA A 45 -2.07 4.00 -0.14
N PHE A 46 -1.84 4.50 -1.36
CA PHE A 46 -1.23 3.82 -2.49
C PHE A 46 -0.59 4.85 -3.42
N HIS A 47 0.35 4.46 -4.29
CA HIS A 47 0.79 5.36 -5.35
C HIS A 47 -0.38 5.76 -6.25
N VAL A 48 -0.48 7.05 -6.61
CA VAL A 48 -1.51 7.58 -7.53
C VAL A 48 -1.52 6.80 -8.84
N ALA A 49 -0.35 6.45 -9.37
CA ALA A 49 -0.23 5.62 -10.57
C ALA A 49 -0.78 4.19 -10.37
N CYS A 50 -0.48 3.58 -9.23
CA CYS A 50 -0.93 2.22 -8.91
C CYS A 50 -2.43 2.16 -8.65
N VAL A 51 -2.95 3.04 -7.79
CA VAL A 51 -4.39 3.12 -7.51
C VAL A 51 -5.18 3.52 -8.75
N GLY A 52 -4.66 4.43 -9.57
CA GLY A 52 -5.31 4.81 -10.83
C GLY A 52 -5.49 3.61 -11.76
N ARG A 53 -4.44 2.82 -11.99
CA ARG A 53 -4.52 1.58 -12.80
C ARG A 53 -5.46 0.56 -12.18
N TRP A 54 -5.41 0.40 -10.86
CA TRP A 54 -6.26 -0.55 -10.15
C TRP A 54 -7.74 -0.17 -10.27
N LEU A 55 -8.11 1.09 -10.05
CA LEU A 55 -9.49 1.57 -10.13
C LEU A 55 -10.09 1.46 -11.53
N THR A 56 -9.27 1.55 -12.59
CA THR A 56 -9.70 1.29 -13.97
C THR A 56 -10.18 -0.15 -14.17
N GLN A 57 -9.61 -1.12 -13.45
CA GLN A 57 -10.01 -2.52 -13.52
C GLN A 57 -11.04 -2.91 -12.45
N ARG A 58 -10.85 -2.39 -11.23
CA ARG A 58 -11.58 -2.75 -10.02
C ARG A 58 -11.74 -1.51 -9.14
N ASN A 59 -12.94 -0.96 -9.10
CA ASN A 59 -13.25 0.21 -8.27
C ASN A 59 -13.43 -0.14 -6.77
N VAL A 60 -12.47 -0.88 -6.18
CA VAL A 60 -12.49 -1.32 -4.79
C VAL A 60 -11.10 -1.22 -4.18
N CYS A 61 -11.01 -0.97 -2.87
CA CYS A 61 -9.73 -0.95 -2.17
C CYS A 61 -9.05 -2.34 -2.17
N PRO A 62 -7.76 -2.45 -2.54
CA PRO A 62 -7.00 -3.71 -2.46
C PRO A 62 -6.90 -4.30 -1.05
N ILE A 63 -6.97 -3.46 -0.02
CA ILE A 63 -6.76 -3.86 1.38
C ILE A 63 -8.08 -4.28 2.03
N CYS A 64 -9.08 -3.39 2.01
CA CYS A 64 -10.35 -3.61 2.73
C CYS A 64 -11.54 -3.94 1.81
N ARG A 65 -11.34 -3.95 0.48
CA ARG A 65 -12.38 -4.21 -0.54
C ARG A 65 -13.58 -3.26 -0.50
N LYS A 66 -13.50 -2.15 0.26
CA LYS A 66 -14.51 -1.08 0.24
C LYS A 66 -14.37 -0.27 -1.03
N THR A 67 -15.48 0.10 -1.65
CA THR A 67 -15.47 1.01 -2.79
C THR A 67 -14.98 2.39 -2.33
N PRO A 68 -14.03 3.02 -3.03
CA PRO A 68 -13.58 4.37 -2.69
C PRO A 68 -14.70 5.41 -2.85
N PHE A 69 -15.72 5.11 -3.65
CA PHE A 69 -16.93 5.90 -3.75
C PHE A 69 -18.04 5.19 -2.98
N LEU A 70 -18.56 5.85 -1.95
CA LEU A 70 -19.84 5.47 -1.36
C LEU A 70 -20.92 5.64 -2.44
N PRO A 71 -21.89 4.72 -2.59
CA PRO A 71 -23.12 5.06 -3.29
C PRO A 71 -23.91 5.99 -2.38
N THR A 72 -23.91 7.29 -2.69
CA THR A 72 -24.93 8.19 -2.15
C THR A 72 -26.28 7.76 -2.71
N VAL A 73 -27.06 7.06 -1.90
CA VAL A 73 -28.53 7.00 -1.98
C VAL A 73 -29.11 7.46 -0.66
#